data_AF-A0A518C076-F1
#
_entry.id   AF-A0A518C076-F1
#
_cell.length_a   1.000
_cell.length_b   1.000
_cell.length_c   1.000
_cell.angle_alpha   90.00
_cell.angle_beta   90.00
_cell.angle_gamma   90.00
#
_symmetry.space_group_name_H-M   'P 1'
#
loop_
_entity.id
_entity.type
_entity.pdbx_description
1 polymer ?
#
loop_
_entity_poly.entity_id
_entity_poly.type
_entity_poly.pdbx_seq_one_letter_code
_entity_poly.pdbx_strand_id
1 'polypeptide(L)'
;MPDLADMVQSVLDAHAAGQAVDLARSEQWLQVRQRYSEFSVNLIVNGHESLARRIDREYQALREAMLHAVESQNGKSVADDYALWEAVTEFQFTVGHLERRHRQLDSMSHVEPAKQLPKPGGKADPPKRSWTQGDLDDAIREYKAKRASSYQRLLSVLDDPKSSPSSKRTARKQAKELFGRNVIARALGVKSAKMVSQSQPWVAIAKELGLERKTEMQAGAARPTRIGQDIAIEQASMDAADTDDHAAADAAILREEREETLRRIRKLAESELPKAKESAKALIDSFNEGEMTDDQVRQNVAILMGCDDDFE
;
A
#
# COMPACT_ATOMS: atom_id res chain seq x y z
N MET A 1 -23.25 -12.15 -9.90
CA MET A 1 -22.10 -12.60 -10.71
C MET A 1 -21.92 -14.08 -10.43
N PRO A 2 -21.77 -14.96 -11.42
CA PRO A 2 -21.26 -16.30 -11.16
C PRO A 2 -19.93 -16.15 -10.42
N ASP A 3 -19.74 -16.97 -9.40
CA ASP A 3 -18.54 -16.99 -8.57
C ASP A 3 -17.38 -17.49 -9.45
N LEU A 4 -16.25 -16.75 -9.49
CA LEU A 4 -15.11 -17.07 -10.35
C LEU A 4 -14.60 -18.48 -10.05
N ALA A 5 -14.70 -18.94 -8.79
CA ALA A 5 -14.37 -20.31 -8.43
C ALA A 5 -15.32 -21.32 -9.07
N ASP A 6 -16.63 -21.04 -9.10
CA ASP A 6 -17.63 -21.90 -9.75
C ASP A 6 -17.38 -21.98 -11.27
N MET A 7 -17.00 -20.87 -11.91
CA MET A 7 -16.64 -20.85 -13.33
C MET A 7 -15.41 -21.72 -13.60
N VAL A 8 -14.36 -21.56 -12.80
CA VAL A 8 -13.13 -22.36 -12.91
C VAL A 8 -13.44 -23.84 -12.71
N GLN A 9 -14.19 -24.20 -11.67
CA GLN A 9 -14.61 -25.58 -11.41
C GLN A 9 -15.43 -26.16 -12.57
N SER A 10 -16.41 -25.42 -13.09
CA SER A 10 -17.23 -25.88 -14.22
C SER A 10 -16.41 -26.13 -15.48
N VAL A 11 -15.40 -25.28 -15.74
CA VAL A 11 -14.50 -25.40 -16.89
C VAL A 11 -13.63 -26.65 -16.77
N LEU A 12 -13.16 -26.95 -15.56
CA LEU A 12 -12.36 -28.14 -15.24
C LEU A 12 -13.20 -29.42 -15.28
N ASP A 13 -14.41 -29.42 -14.73
CA ASP A 13 -15.30 -30.59 -14.77
C ASP A 13 -15.73 -30.93 -16.20
N ALA A 14 -15.85 -29.93 -17.06
CA ALA A 14 -16.21 -30.11 -18.47
C ALA A 14 -15.07 -30.69 -19.33
N HIS A 15 -13.81 -30.57 -18.87
CA HIS A 15 -12.64 -31.04 -19.62
C HIS A 15 -11.93 -32.12 -18.81
N ALA A 16 -12.13 -33.37 -19.20
CA ALA A 16 -11.46 -34.50 -18.54
C ALA A 16 -9.94 -34.27 -18.47
N ALA A 17 -9.34 -34.65 -17.34
CA ALA A 17 -7.89 -34.64 -17.13
C ALA A 17 -7.22 -35.38 -18.31
N GLY A 18 -6.60 -34.62 -19.22
CA GLY A 18 -6.13 -35.14 -20.51
C GLY A 18 -6.43 -34.26 -21.72
N GLN A 19 -7.20 -33.16 -21.58
CA GLN A 19 -7.44 -32.20 -22.68
C GLN A 19 -7.02 -30.77 -22.31
N ALA A 20 -5.84 -30.60 -21.70
CA ALA A 20 -5.32 -29.28 -21.32
C ALA A 20 -5.23 -28.30 -22.51
N VAL A 21 -4.93 -28.81 -23.71
CA VAL A 21 -4.90 -28.02 -24.95
C VAL A 21 -6.28 -27.48 -25.33
N ASP A 22 -7.30 -28.34 -25.29
CA ASP A 22 -8.67 -27.95 -25.64
C ASP A 22 -9.24 -27.02 -24.57
N LEU A 23 -8.91 -27.26 -23.30
CA LEU A 23 -9.24 -26.40 -22.17
C LEU A 23 -8.69 -24.98 -22.36
N ALA A 24 -7.39 -24.86 -22.65
CA ALA A 24 -6.72 -23.58 -22.84
C ALA A 24 -7.29 -22.77 -24.01
N ARG A 25 -7.87 -23.45 -25.01
CA ARG A 25 -8.49 -22.85 -26.20
C ARG A 25 -10.01 -22.71 -26.07
N SER A 26 -10.60 -23.28 -25.03
CA SER A 26 -12.05 -23.25 -24.85
C SER A 26 -12.55 -21.83 -24.63
N GLU A 27 -13.73 -21.53 -25.17
CA GLU A 27 -14.41 -20.26 -24.94
C GLU A 27 -14.65 -20.00 -23.45
N GLN A 28 -14.90 -21.07 -22.68
CA GLN A 28 -15.12 -21.01 -21.25
C GLN A 28 -13.87 -20.54 -20.50
N TRP A 29 -12.67 -20.99 -20.89
CA TRP A 29 -11.41 -20.52 -20.31
C TRP A 29 -11.11 -19.06 -20.65
N LEU A 30 -11.46 -18.60 -21.85
CA LEU A 30 -11.37 -17.18 -22.21
C LEU A 30 -12.27 -16.32 -21.31
N GLN A 31 -13.48 -16.79 -20.99
CA GLN A 31 -14.38 -16.11 -20.05
C GLN A 31 -13.81 -16.07 -18.63
N VAL A 32 -13.20 -17.15 -18.14
CA VAL A 32 -12.49 -17.18 -16.85
C VAL A 32 -11.37 -16.13 -16.83
N ARG A 33 -10.56 -16.06 -17.90
CA ARG A 33 -9.46 -15.09 -18.01
C ARG A 33 -9.95 -13.63 -18.04
N GLN A 34 -11.06 -13.36 -18.74
CA GLN A 34 -11.65 -12.03 -18.75
C GLN A 34 -12.14 -11.64 -17.34
N ARG A 35 -12.86 -12.54 -16.66
CA ARG A 35 -13.35 -12.31 -15.30
C ARG A 35 -12.24 -12.15 -14.28
N TYR A 36 -11.17 -12.92 -14.43
CA TYR A 36 -9.95 -12.77 -13.65
C TYR A 36 -9.38 -11.34 -13.77
N SER A 37 -9.25 -10.83 -14.99
CA SER A 37 -8.75 -9.47 -15.25
C SER A 37 -9.63 -8.41 -14.59
N GLU A 38 -10.95 -8.53 -14.71
CA GLU A 38 -11.91 -7.59 -14.08
C GLU A 38 -11.79 -7.63 -12.54
N PHE A 39 -11.66 -8.83 -11.97
CA PHE A 39 -11.52 -9.02 -10.52
C PHE A 39 -10.20 -8.45 -9.99
N SER A 40 -9.08 -8.68 -10.69
CA SER A 40 -7.77 -8.15 -10.31
C SER A 40 -7.77 -6.61 -10.33
N VAL A 41 -8.32 -5.99 -11.39
CA VAL A 41 -8.47 -4.53 -11.47
C VAL A 41 -9.32 -4.00 -10.30
N ASN A 42 -10.44 -4.67 -9.98
CA ASN A 42 -11.29 -4.27 -8.87
C ASN A 42 -10.56 -4.31 -7.52
N LEU A 43 -9.75 -5.34 -7.26
CA LEU A 43 -8.94 -5.44 -6.05
C LEU A 43 -7.91 -4.32 -5.94
N ILE A 44 -7.25 -3.96 -7.04
CA ILE A 44 -6.28 -2.87 -7.07
C ILE A 44 -6.97 -1.53 -6.77
N VAL A 45 -8.09 -1.25 -7.45
CA VAL A 45 -8.86 -0.01 -7.26
C VAL A 45 -9.37 0.14 -5.82
N ASN A 46 -9.70 -0.96 -5.16
CA ASN A 46 -10.14 -0.97 -3.76
C ASN A 46 -9.00 -1.03 -2.73
N GLY A 47 -7.73 -0.88 -3.14
CA GLY A 47 -6.58 -0.81 -2.24
C GLY A 47 -6.15 -2.17 -1.68
N HIS A 48 -6.47 -3.27 -2.37
CA HIS A 48 -6.12 -4.63 -1.99
C HIS A 48 -4.93 -5.19 -2.79
N GLU A 49 -3.88 -4.39 -2.99
CA GLU A 49 -2.73 -4.74 -3.84
C GLU A 49 -2.02 -6.04 -3.43
N SER A 50 -1.76 -6.24 -2.14
CA SER A 50 -1.11 -7.47 -1.65
C SER A 50 -1.92 -8.73 -2.00
N LEU A 51 -3.23 -8.57 -2.10
CA LEU A 51 -4.17 -9.62 -2.46
C LEU A 51 -4.13 -9.88 -3.96
N ALA A 52 -4.21 -8.82 -4.78
CA ALA A 52 -4.09 -8.90 -6.24
C ALA A 52 -2.77 -9.61 -6.64
N ARG A 53 -1.64 -9.23 -6.03
CA ARG A 53 -0.33 -9.89 -6.26
C ARG A 53 -0.30 -11.36 -5.87
N ARG A 54 -1.07 -11.78 -4.86
CA ARG A 54 -1.17 -13.19 -4.50
C ARG A 54 -1.91 -13.96 -5.59
N ILE A 55 -3.04 -13.44 -6.06
CA ILE A 55 -3.83 -14.13 -7.08
C ILE A 55 -3.09 -14.16 -8.42
N ASP A 56 -2.39 -13.09 -8.78
CA ASP A 56 -1.53 -13.08 -9.98
C ASP A 56 -0.50 -14.20 -9.91
N ARG A 57 0.13 -14.43 -8.76
CA ARG A 57 1.08 -15.56 -8.61
C ARG A 57 0.41 -16.90 -8.80
N GLU A 58 -0.74 -17.15 -8.16
CA GLU A 58 -1.47 -18.42 -8.31
C GLU A 58 -1.97 -18.63 -9.74
N TYR A 59 -2.45 -17.56 -10.40
CA TYR A 59 -2.90 -17.60 -11.79
C TYR A 59 -1.75 -17.89 -12.75
N GLN A 60 -0.57 -17.30 -12.53
CA GLN A 60 0.62 -17.62 -13.32
C GLN A 60 1.08 -19.06 -13.09
N ALA A 61 1.08 -19.54 -11.84
CA ALA A 61 1.41 -20.93 -11.54
C ALA A 61 0.46 -21.91 -12.26
N LEU A 62 -0.85 -21.64 -12.23
CA LEU A 62 -1.85 -22.40 -12.98
C LEU A 62 -1.58 -22.35 -14.50
N ARG A 63 -1.27 -21.18 -15.04
CA ARG A 63 -0.95 -21.00 -16.47
C ARG A 63 0.32 -21.77 -16.85
N GLU A 64 1.36 -21.73 -16.04
CA GLU A 64 2.60 -22.48 -16.26
C GLU A 64 2.37 -23.99 -16.19
N ALA A 65 1.59 -24.47 -15.21
CA ALA A 65 1.21 -25.87 -15.12
C ALA A 65 0.41 -26.33 -16.35
N MET A 66 -0.52 -25.50 -16.86
CA MET A 66 -1.24 -25.77 -18.11
C MET A 66 -0.30 -25.83 -19.32
N LEU A 67 0.66 -24.91 -19.42
CA LEU A 67 1.66 -24.93 -20.51
C LEU A 67 2.53 -26.18 -20.45
N HIS A 68 3.00 -26.57 -19.26
CA HIS A 68 3.77 -27.79 -19.05
C HIS A 68 2.96 -29.05 -19.40
N ALA A 69 1.67 -29.09 -19.03
CA ALA A 69 0.76 -30.17 -19.43
C ALA A 69 0.57 -30.24 -20.96
N VAL A 70 0.50 -29.10 -21.65
CA VAL A 70 0.42 -29.05 -23.11
C VAL A 70 1.72 -29.55 -23.77
N GLU A 71 2.88 -29.18 -23.24
CA GLU A 71 4.19 -29.61 -23.77
C GLU A 71 4.43 -31.11 -23.55
N SER A 72 4.04 -31.64 -22.38
CA SER A 72 4.19 -33.05 -22.00
C SER A 72 3.23 -34.00 -22.74
N GLN A 73 2.09 -33.51 -23.25
CA GLN A 73 1.17 -34.33 -24.06
C GLN A 73 1.77 -34.78 -25.40
N ASN A 74 2.87 -34.18 -25.86
CA ASN A 74 3.67 -34.71 -26.96
C ASN A 74 4.54 -35.94 -26.59
N GLY A 75 4.48 -36.42 -25.33
CA GLY A 75 5.29 -37.57 -24.86
C GLY A 75 4.78 -38.34 -23.62
N LYS A 76 3.54 -38.10 -23.15
CA LYS A 76 2.77 -38.83 -22.09
C LYS A 76 3.54 -39.20 -20.81
N SER A 77 3.70 -38.23 -19.92
CA SER A 77 3.98 -38.46 -18.49
C SER A 77 2.71 -38.20 -17.67
N VAL A 78 2.31 -39.18 -16.84
CA VAL A 78 1.15 -39.08 -15.92
C VAL A 78 1.45 -38.15 -14.73
N ALA A 79 2.72 -37.85 -14.45
CA ALA A 79 3.12 -36.98 -13.35
C ALA A 79 2.68 -35.51 -13.56
N ASP A 80 2.51 -35.09 -14.81
CA ASP A 80 2.17 -33.72 -15.16
C ASP A 80 0.69 -33.41 -14.96
N ASP A 81 -0.18 -34.43 -15.06
CA ASP A 81 -1.60 -34.31 -14.72
C ASP A 81 -1.81 -34.02 -13.22
N TYR A 82 -0.93 -34.54 -12.35
CA TYR A 82 -1.00 -34.28 -10.90
C TYR A 82 -0.61 -32.84 -10.55
N ALA A 83 0.46 -32.32 -11.17
CA ALA A 83 0.90 -30.93 -10.96
C ALA A 83 -0.16 -29.92 -11.42
N LEU A 84 -0.83 -30.19 -12.55
CA LEU A 84 -1.95 -29.40 -13.01
C LEU A 84 -3.10 -29.40 -12.00
N TRP A 85 -3.48 -30.58 -11.48
CA TRP A 85 -4.53 -30.70 -10.47
C TRP A 85 -4.21 -29.98 -9.16
N GLU A 86 -2.96 -30.03 -8.69
CA GLU A 86 -2.51 -29.34 -7.48
C GLU A 86 -2.60 -27.82 -7.66
N ALA A 87 -2.05 -27.27 -8.75
CA ALA A 87 -2.11 -25.84 -9.05
C ALA A 87 -3.55 -25.33 -9.23
N VAL A 88 -4.40 -26.11 -9.89
CA VAL A 88 -5.84 -25.85 -10.03
C VAL A 88 -6.52 -25.75 -8.66
N THR A 89 -6.27 -26.72 -7.78
CA THR A 89 -6.91 -26.81 -6.46
C THR A 89 -6.48 -25.63 -5.58
N GLU A 90 -5.20 -25.25 -5.60
CA GLU A 90 -4.69 -24.09 -4.87
C GLU A 90 -5.26 -22.77 -5.37
N PHE A 91 -5.39 -22.61 -6.70
CA PHE A 91 -6.03 -21.44 -7.31
C PHE A 91 -7.50 -21.33 -6.89
N GLN A 92 -8.27 -22.42 -6.98
CA GLN A 92 -9.67 -22.45 -6.56
C GLN A 92 -9.84 -22.13 -5.07
N PHE A 93 -9.00 -22.69 -4.19
CA PHE A 93 -9.05 -22.41 -2.76
C PHE A 93 -8.78 -20.93 -2.48
N THR A 94 -7.82 -20.34 -3.21
CA THR A 94 -7.48 -18.93 -3.11
C THR A 94 -8.64 -18.06 -3.57
N VAL A 95 -9.19 -18.28 -4.76
CA VAL A 95 -10.36 -17.53 -5.29
C VAL A 95 -11.56 -17.62 -4.35
N GLY A 96 -11.93 -18.83 -3.89
CA GLY A 96 -13.06 -19.00 -2.97
C GLY A 96 -12.83 -18.42 -1.57
N HIS A 97 -11.58 -18.28 -1.10
CA HIS A 97 -11.29 -17.53 0.12
C HIS A 97 -11.51 -16.01 -0.08
N LEU A 98 -11.23 -15.52 -1.28
CA LEU A 98 -11.30 -14.11 -1.63
C LEU A 98 -12.73 -13.63 -1.83
N GLU A 99 -13.56 -14.41 -2.50
CA GLU A 99 -14.98 -14.09 -2.63
C GLU A 99 -15.67 -14.10 -1.28
N ARG A 100 -15.32 -15.05 -0.39
CA ARG A 100 -15.80 -15.01 1.00
C ARG A 100 -15.41 -13.71 1.70
N ARG A 101 -14.17 -13.25 1.51
CA ARG A 101 -13.70 -11.99 2.10
C ARG A 101 -14.35 -10.78 1.44
N HIS A 102 -14.59 -10.79 0.15
CA HIS A 102 -15.30 -9.72 -0.57
C HIS A 102 -16.75 -9.63 -0.13
N ARG A 103 -17.48 -10.75 -0.04
CA ARG A 103 -18.84 -10.81 0.52
C ARG A 103 -18.88 -10.33 1.97
N GLN A 104 -17.87 -10.67 2.78
CA GLN A 104 -17.73 -10.12 4.13
C GLN A 104 -17.53 -8.60 4.08
N LEU A 105 -16.65 -8.09 3.22
CA LEU A 105 -16.42 -6.65 3.06
C LEU A 105 -17.66 -5.92 2.56
N ASP A 106 -18.41 -6.47 1.61
CA ASP A 106 -19.68 -5.91 1.13
C ASP A 106 -20.74 -5.90 2.23
N SER A 107 -20.84 -6.99 3.00
CA SER A 107 -21.71 -7.02 4.18
C SER A 107 -21.31 -5.99 5.24
N MET A 108 -20.02 -5.64 5.31
CA MET A 108 -19.49 -4.59 6.16
C MET A 108 -19.55 -3.19 5.51
N SER A 109 -19.68 -3.08 4.18
CA SER A 109 -19.78 -1.81 3.46
C SER A 109 -21.20 -1.25 3.50
N HIS A 110 -22.20 -2.09 3.77
CA HIS A 110 -23.54 -1.69 4.21
C HIS A 110 -23.60 -1.14 5.65
N VAL A 111 -22.46 -0.99 6.33
CA VAL A 111 -22.39 -0.05 7.45
C VAL A 111 -22.59 1.34 6.87
N GLU A 112 -23.83 1.84 6.98
CA GLU A 112 -24.20 3.20 6.57
C GLU A 112 -23.09 4.17 6.96
N PRO A 113 -22.72 5.13 6.08
CA PRO A 113 -21.71 6.12 6.41
C PRO A 113 -22.06 6.70 7.77
N ALA A 114 -21.11 6.63 8.72
CA ALA A 114 -21.30 6.86 10.16
C ALA A 114 -21.91 8.23 10.56
N LYS A 115 -22.31 9.04 9.58
CA LYS A 115 -23.17 10.22 9.74
C LYS A 115 -24.61 9.89 10.17
N GLN A 116 -25.15 8.71 9.87
CA GLN A 116 -26.57 8.40 10.13
C GLN A 116 -26.82 7.42 11.29
N LEU A 117 -25.79 6.74 11.80
CA LEU A 117 -25.92 5.96 13.02
C LEU A 117 -26.29 6.91 14.18
N PRO A 118 -27.39 6.66 14.92
CA PRO A 118 -27.66 7.41 16.13
C PRO A 118 -26.46 7.24 17.04
N LYS A 119 -25.79 8.36 17.38
CA LYS A 119 -24.65 8.34 18.31
C LYS A 119 -25.07 7.48 19.50
N PRO A 120 -24.39 6.34 19.77
CA PRO A 120 -24.79 5.43 20.83
C PRO A 120 -24.93 6.27 22.08
N GLY A 121 -26.15 6.34 22.63
CA GLY A 121 -26.66 7.37 23.53
C GLY A 121 -25.62 7.83 24.56
N GLY A 122 -24.74 8.72 24.13
CA GLY A 122 -23.65 9.19 24.96
C GLY A 122 -24.30 9.93 26.08
N LYS A 123 -24.14 9.46 27.33
CA LYS A 123 -24.58 10.21 28.50
C LYS A 123 -24.12 11.64 28.29
N ALA A 124 -25.07 12.58 28.18
CA ALA A 124 -24.77 13.96 27.87
C ALA A 124 -23.66 14.43 28.82
N ASP A 125 -22.61 15.03 28.25
CA ASP A 125 -21.50 15.51 29.06
C ASP A 125 -22.04 16.46 30.14
N PRO A 126 -21.56 16.36 31.40
CA PRO A 126 -22.05 17.22 32.46
C PRO A 126 -21.85 18.70 32.08
N PRO A 127 -22.77 19.60 32.46
CA PRO A 127 -22.68 21.00 32.11
C PRO A 127 -21.36 21.59 32.60
N LYS A 128 -20.72 22.39 31.74
CA LYS A 128 -19.42 22.99 32.05
C LYS A 128 -19.59 24.02 33.18
N ARG A 129 -18.93 23.81 34.32
CA ARG A 129 -18.93 24.74 35.45
C ARG A 129 -17.60 25.46 35.61
N SER A 130 -17.63 26.65 36.20
CA SER A 130 -16.42 27.30 36.72
C SER A 130 -15.93 26.53 37.94
N TRP A 131 -14.63 26.31 38.03
CA TRP A 131 -13.99 25.60 39.13
C TRP A 131 -12.97 26.53 39.79
N THR A 132 -12.90 26.51 41.11
CA THR A 132 -11.69 26.96 41.81
C THR A 132 -10.66 25.82 41.80
N GLN A 133 -9.37 26.12 42.02
CA GLN A 133 -8.34 25.08 42.00
C GLN A 133 -8.51 24.10 43.17
N GLY A 134 -8.90 24.59 44.36
CA GLY A 134 -9.16 23.73 45.53
C GLY A 134 -10.32 22.76 45.29
N ASP A 135 -11.45 23.26 44.79
CA ASP A 135 -12.61 22.42 44.48
C ASP A 135 -12.28 21.37 43.42
N LEU A 136 -11.51 21.77 42.40
CA LEU A 136 -11.08 20.87 41.32
C LEU A 136 -10.19 19.75 41.86
N ASP A 137 -9.25 20.09 42.74
CA ASP A 137 -8.36 19.13 43.38
C ASP A 137 -9.15 18.10 44.21
N ASP A 138 -10.13 18.55 45.00
CA ASP A 138 -11.02 17.67 45.77
C ASP A 138 -11.87 16.76 44.88
N ALA A 139 -12.43 17.31 43.81
CA ALA A 139 -13.20 16.52 42.87
C ALA A 139 -12.36 15.50 42.09
N ILE A 140 -11.10 15.80 41.81
CA ILE A 140 -10.17 14.83 41.20
C ILE A 140 -9.84 13.72 42.20
N ARG A 141 -9.67 14.03 43.49
CA ARG A 141 -9.51 13.00 44.55
C ARG A 141 -10.75 12.11 44.64
N GLU A 142 -11.94 12.70 44.62
CA GLU A 142 -13.19 11.94 44.63
C GLU A 142 -13.35 11.08 43.36
N TYR A 143 -12.96 11.62 42.19
CA TYR A 143 -12.95 10.88 40.92
C TYR A 143 -12.02 9.66 40.97
N LYS A 144 -10.82 9.81 41.55
CA LYS A 144 -9.87 8.72 41.83
C LYS A 144 -10.49 7.70 42.78
N ALA A 145 -11.08 8.14 43.90
CA ALA A 145 -11.69 7.28 44.92
C ALA A 145 -12.83 6.43 44.35
N LYS A 146 -13.72 7.01 43.54
CA LYS A 146 -14.81 6.28 42.85
C LYS A 146 -14.31 5.18 41.90
N ARG A 147 -13.04 5.24 41.49
CA ARG A 147 -12.40 4.30 40.56
C ARG A 147 -11.17 3.61 41.17
N ALA A 148 -11.11 3.53 42.49
CA ALA A 148 -9.95 3.00 43.21
C ALA A 148 -9.61 1.55 42.78
N SER A 149 -10.61 0.70 42.55
CA SER A 149 -10.40 -0.69 42.10
C SER A 149 -9.70 -0.76 40.73
N SER A 150 -10.19 -0.02 39.74
CA SER A 150 -9.57 0.07 38.41
C SER A 150 -8.17 0.70 38.49
N TYR A 151 -8.00 1.70 39.36
CA TYR A 151 -6.72 2.34 39.59
C TYR A 151 -5.66 1.36 40.10
N GLN A 152 -5.98 0.61 41.17
CA GLN A 152 -5.10 -0.38 41.76
C GLN A 152 -4.75 -1.50 40.78
N ARG A 153 -5.73 -1.98 40.00
CA ARG A 153 -5.49 -2.99 38.96
C ARG A 153 -4.53 -2.51 37.87
N LEU A 154 -4.62 -1.25 37.48
CA LEU A 154 -3.70 -0.69 36.47
C LEU A 154 -2.30 -0.55 37.04
N LEU A 155 -2.17 -0.06 38.28
CA LEU A 155 -0.88 0.01 38.97
C LEU A 155 -0.23 -1.36 39.12
N SER A 156 -0.99 -2.39 39.54
CA SER A 156 -0.43 -3.73 39.71
C SER A 156 0.21 -4.29 38.42
N VAL A 157 -0.35 -3.98 37.25
CA VAL A 157 0.22 -4.41 35.95
C VAL A 157 1.43 -3.55 35.53
N LEU A 158 1.40 -2.25 35.87
CA LEU A 158 2.47 -1.32 35.50
C LEU A 158 3.72 -1.52 36.37
N ASP A 159 3.52 -1.72 37.67
CA ASP A 159 4.59 -1.88 38.66
C ASP A 159 5.19 -3.29 38.68
N ASP A 160 4.45 -4.30 38.21
CA ASP A 160 4.96 -5.67 38.16
C ASP A 160 6.15 -5.78 37.16
N PRO A 161 7.36 -6.14 37.62
CA PRO A 161 8.51 -6.30 36.75
C PRO A 161 8.36 -7.48 35.78
N LYS A 162 7.50 -8.47 36.10
CA LYS A 162 7.26 -9.66 35.27
C LYS A 162 6.23 -9.42 34.15
N SER A 163 5.49 -8.33 34.23
CA SER A 163 4.47 -8.01 33.23
C SER A 163 5.08 -7.69 31.87
N SER A 164 4.56 -8.33 30.82
CA SER A 164 5.09 -8.20 29.46
C SER A 164 4.95 -6.76 28.92
N PRO A 165 5.83 -6.33 27.97
CA PRO A 165 5.74 -4.99 27.37
C PRO A 165 4.39 -4.71 26.70
N SER A 166 3.77 -5.71 26.09
CA SER A 166 2.43 -5.60 25.48
C SER A 166 1.35 -5.36 26.54
N SER A 167 1.41 -6.05 27.68
CA SER A 167 0.48 -5.86 28.80
C SER A 167 0.61 -4.46 29.39
N LYS A 168 1.84 -3.98 29.60
CA LYS A 168 2.09 -2.60 30.07
C LYS A 168 1.59 -1.55 29.08
N ARG A 169 1.75 -1.77 27.77
CA ARG A 169 1.20 -0.88 26.73
C ARG A 169 -0.33 -0.83 26.77
N THR A 170 -0.98 -1.97 26.92
CA THR A 170 -2.45 -2.05 27.04
C THR A 170 -2.94 -1.38 28.32
N ALA A 171 -2.26 -1.60 29.46
CA ALA A 171 -2.58 -0.94 30.72
C ALA A 171 -2.46 0.59 30.62
N ARG A 172 -1.40 1.12 30.00
CA ARG A 172 -1.25 2.57 29.75
C ARG A 172 -2.37 3.13 28.87
N LYS A 173 -2.81 2.37 27.86
CA LYS A 173 -3.95 2.77 27.01
C LYS A 173 -5.23 2.88 27.84
N GLN A 174 -5.54 1.87 28.64
CA GLN A 174 -6.71 1.89 29.53
C GLN A 174 -6.62 2.99 30.60
N ALA A 175 -5.43 3.20 31.17
CA ALA A 175 -5.16 4.29 32.10
C ALA A 175 -5.46 5.66 31.47
N LYS A 176 -5.06 5.87 30.21
CA LYS A 176 -5.37 7.09 29.46
C LYS A 176 -6.87 7.27 29.19
N GLU A 177 -7.59 6.18 28.96
CA GLU A 177 -9.05 6.20 28.73
C GLU A 177 -9.85 6.51 30.00
N LEU A 178 -9.33 6.16 31.20
CA LEU A 178 -10.02 6.39 32.47
C LEU A 178 -9.56 7.65 33.21
N PHE A 179 -8.25 7.90 33.21
CA PHE A 179 -7.57 8.93 34.01
C PHE A 179 -6.84 9.97 33.14
N GLY A 180 -7.04 9.93 31.81
CA GLY A 180 -6.49 10.94 30.92
C GLY A 180 -7.02 12.34 31.25
N ARG A 181 -6.17 13.35 31.07
CA ARG A 181 -6.50 14.76 31.33
C ARG A 181 -7.85 15.19 30.75
N ASN A 182 -8.08 14.88 29.48
CA ASN A 182 -9.30 15.29 28.77
C ASN A 182 -10.53 14.48 29.23
N VAL A 183 -10.33 13.24 29.68
CA VAL A 183 -11.39 12.38 30.21
C VAL A 183 -11.87 12.95 31.54
N ILE A 184 -10.94 13.27 32.45
CA ILE A 184 -11.25 13.88 33.74
C ILE A 184 -11.91 15.25 33.55
N ALA A 185 -11.36 16.09 32.65
CA ALA A 185 -11.95 17.39 32.34
C ALA A 185 -13.40 17.27 31.84
N ARG A 186 -13.69 16.29 30.98
CA ARG A 186 -15.04 16.03 30.49
C ARG A 186 -15.96 15.50 31.60
N ALA A 187 -15.50 14.50 32.36
CA ALA A 187 -16.29 13.87 33.41
C ALA A 187 -16.63 14.80 34.57
N LEU A 188 -15.80 15.81 34.83
CA LEU A 188 -16.02 16.83 35.86
C LEU A 188 -16.62 18.13 35.30
N GLY A 189 -16.87 18.24 33.99
CA GLY A 189 -17.40 19.46 33.38
C GLY A 189 -16.47 20.67 33.54
N VAL A 190 -15.15 20.46 33.43
CA VAL A 190 -14.15 21.54 33.52
C VAL A 190 -14.06 22.27 32.18
N LYS A 191 -14.15 23.61 32.19
CA LYS A 191 -14.08 24.44 30.97
C LYS A 191 -12.76 24.27 30.21
N SER A 192 -11.65 24.09 30.93
CA SER A 192 -10.32 23.95 30.35
C SER A 192 -9.56 22.76 30.93
N ALA A 193 -9.16 21.83 30.06
CA ALA A 193 -8.29 20.72 30.44
C ALA A 193 -6.93 21.17 30.99
N LYS A 194 -6.51 22.42 30.72
CA LYS A 194 -5.28 23.01 31.27
C LYS A 194 -5.33 23.10 32.80
N MET A 195 -6.49 23.39 33.40
CA MET A 195 -6.64 23.45 34.86
C MET A 195 -6.42 22.08 35.50
N VAL A 196 -6.88 21.01 34.85
CA VAL A 196 -6.64 19.63 35.30
C VAL A 196 -5.13 19.33 35.26
N SER A 197 -4.39 19.81 34.26
CA SER A 197 -2.93 19.66 34.23
C SER A 197 -2.18 20.38 35.34
N GLN A 198 -2.75 21.45 35.92
CA GLN A 198 -2.14 22.22 37.00
C GLN A 198 -2.49 21.65 38.39
N SER A 199 -3.50 20.77 38.47
CA SER A 199 -3.93 20.11 39.69
C SER A 199 -2.89 19.10 40.19
N GLN A 200 -2.40 19.30 41.42
CA GLN A 200 -1.43 18.39 42.05
C GLN A 200 -1.95 16.94 42.16
N PRO A 201 -3.22 16.70 42.57
CA PRO A 201 -3.80 15.36 42.53
C PRO A 201 -3.74 14.68 41.16
N TRP A 202 -3.98 15.42 40.07
CA TRP A 202 -3.89 14.85 38.72
C TRP A 202 -2.44 14.56 38.32
N VAL A 203 -1.50 15.44 38.64
CA VAL A 203 -0.07 15.23 38.37
C VAL A 203 0.42 13.96 39.07
N ALA A 204 0.01 13.73 40.32
CA ALA A 204 0.33 12.49 41.05
C ALA A 204 -0.23 11.24 40.34
N ILE A 205 -1.50 11.27 39.94
CA ILE A 205 -2.14 10.18 39.16
C ILE A 205 -1.39 9.93 37.85
N ALA A 206 -1.02 11.01 37.14
CA ALA A 206 -0.34 10.91 35.86
C ALA A 206 1.06 10.32 35.99
N LYS A 207 1.78 10.67 37.06
CA LYS A 207 3.10 10.12 37.39
C LYS A 207 2.99 8.63 37.73
N GLU A 208 2.09 8.26 38.65
CA GLU A 208 1.85 6.88 39.07
C GLU A 208 1.46 5.97 37.89
N LEU A 209 0.62 6.45 36.95
CA LEU A 209 0.16 5.67 35.79
C LEU A 209 1.07 5.78 34.55
N GLY A 210 2.17 6.54 34.61
CA GLY A 210 3.04 6.80 33.44
C GLY A 210 2.33 7.53 32.29
N LEU A 211 1.41 8.44 32.62
CA LEU A 211 0.65 9.30 31.70
C LEU A 211 1.27 10.70 31.57
N GLU A 212 2.51 10.87 32.03
CA GLU A 212 3.21 12.15 31.98
C GLU A 212 3.19 12.74 30.56
N ARG A 213 2.94 14.05 30.48
CA ARG A 213 3.02 14.75 29.22
C ARG A 213 4.49 14.66 28.80
N LYS A 214 4.77 14.09 27.63
CA LYS A 214 6.06 14.28 26.98
C LYS A 214 6.30 15.79 26.92
N THR A 215 7.16 16.28 27.80
CA THR A 215 7.66 17.65 27.75
C THR A 215 8.31 17.82 26.38
N GLU A 216 8.17 18.99 25.77
CA GLU A 216 8.56 19.25 24.38
C GLU A 216 10.01 18.84 24.07
N MET A 217 10.89 18.77 25.07
CA MET A 217 12.26 18.27 24.91
C MET A 217 12.40 16.75 24.69
N GLN A 218 11.43 15.93 25.10
CA GLN A 218 11.40 14.47 24.82
C GLN A 218 10.47 14.10 23.64
N ALA A 219 9.83 15.09 23.02
CA ALA A 219 9.25 14.93 21.69
C ALA A 219 10.38 14.99 20.64
N GLY A 220 11.29 14.01 20.71
CA GLY A 220 12.26 13.76 19.64
C GLY A 220 11.52 13.67 18.31
N ALA A 221 12.08 14.38 17.32
CA ALA A 221 11.52 14.71 16.02
C ALA A 221 10.18 15.47 16.12
N ALA A 222 10.21 16.75 15.73
CA ALA A 222 9.02 17.49 15.38
C ALA A 222 8.15 16.56 14.53
N ARG A 223 6.99 16.15 15.08
CA ARG A 223 6.01 15.42 14.27
C ARG A 223 5.78 16.31 13.07
N PRO A 224 6.01 15.84 11.83
CA PRO A 224 5.83 16.68 10.67
C PRO A 224 4.42 17.25 10.80
N THR A 225 4.38 18.58 10.80
CA THR A 225 3.16 19.36 10.73
C THR A 225 2.29 18.67 9.69
N ARG A 226 0.98 18.58 9.93
CA ARG A 226 0.08 17.99 8.94
C ARG A 226 0.04 18.94 7.74
N ILE A 227 1.05 18.79 6.90
CA ILE A 227 1.27 19.48 5.65
C ILE A 227 0.09 19.05 4.76
N GLY A 228 -0.60 20.03 4.17
CA GLY A 228 -1.74 19.76 3.28
C GLY A 228 -1.34 18.72 2.24
N GLN A 229 -2.29 17.88 1.82
CA GLN A 229 -2.03 16.74 0.95
C GLN A 229 -1.21 17.13 -0.30
N ASP A 230 -1.41 18.36 -0.79
CA ASP A 230 -0.70 18.93 -1.94
C ASP A 230 0.80 19.17 -1.67
N ILE A 231 1.16 19.68 -0.50
CA ILE A 231 2.57 19.91 -0.13
C ILE A 231 3.23 18.58 0.27
N ALA A 232 2.46 17.59 0.77
CA ALA A 232 2.99 16.25 1.02
C ALA A 232 3.29 15.51 -0.29
N ILE A 233 2.55 15.77 -1.37
CA ILE A 233 2.86 15.26 -2.71
C ILE A 233 4.10 15.95 -3.28
N GLU A 234 4.21 17.28 -3.15
CA GLU A 234 5.43 18.00 -3.57
C GLU A 234 6.66 17.54 -2.77
N GLN A 235 6.59 17.44 -1.44
CA GLN A 235 7.72 16.97 -0.65
C GLN A 235 8.03 15.49 -0.86
N ALA A 236 7.02 14.63 -1.03
CA ALA A 236 7.28 13.25 -1.43
C ALA A 236 7.92 13.15 -2.82
N SER A 237 7.60 14.07 -3.75
CA SER A 237 8.26 14.14 -5.06
C SER A 237 9.69 14.65 -4.99
N MET A 238 10.01 15.52 -4.01
CA MET A 238 11.38 15.99 -3.77
C MET A 238 12.22 14.97 -2.99
N ASP A 239 11.61 14.24 -2.04
CA ASP A 239 12.29 13.24 -1.21
C ASP A 239 12.42 11.88 -1.91
N ALA A 240 11.59 11.58 -2.91
CA ALA A 240 11.71 10.36 -3.74
C ALA A 240 12.89 10.40 -4.71
N ALA A 241 13.53 11.56 -4.90
CA ALA A 241 14.64 11.79 -5.83
C ALA A 241 15.88 10.90 -5.59
N ASP A 242 15.94 10.16 -4.49
CA ASP A 242 17.04 9.23 -4.14
C ASP A 242 16.64 7.75 -4.07
N THR A 243 15.51 7.36 -4.67
CA THR A 243 15.09 5.94 -4.73
C THR A 243 14.98 5.40 -6.15
N ASP A 244 15.30 4.11 -6.31
CA ASP A 244 15.50 3.34 -7.56
C ASP A 244 14.47 3.55 -8.69
N ASP A 245 13.29 4.09 -8.39
CA ASP A 245 12.25 4.42 -9.38
C ASP A 245 12.65 5.59 -10.31
N HIS A 246 13.49 6.53 -9.86
CA HIS A 246 14.06 7.57 -10.73
C HIS A 246 15.09 7.02 -11.71
N ALA A 247 15.90 6.04 -11.29
CA ALA A 247 16.84 5.37 -12.19
C ALA A 247 16.11 4.65 -13.33
N ALA A 248 14.90 4.11 -13.08
CA ALA A 248 14.08 3.51 -14.11
C ALA A 248 13.47 4.53 -15.09
N ALA A 249 13.04 5.69 -14.60
CA ALA A 249 12.53 6.78 -15.44
C ALA A 249 13.64 7.43 -16.28
N ASP A 250 14.79 7.73 -15.68
CA ASP A 250 15.94 8.30 -16.38
C ASP A 250 16.50 7.31 -17.40
N ALA A 251 16.53 6.01 -17.10
CA ALA A 251 16.90 4.98 -18.07
C ALA A 251 15.91 4.83 -19.22
N ALA A 252 14.62 5.14 -19.01
CA ALA A 252 13.63 5.16 -20.08
C ALA A 252 13.83 6.35 -21.03
N ILE A 253 14.07 7.54 -20.46
CA ILE A 253 14.37 8.76 -21.24
C ILE A 253 15.66 8.57 -22.06
N LEU A 254 16.74 8.08 -21.42
CA LEU A 254 18.01 7.80 -22.11
C LEU A 254 17.86 6.74 -23.22
N ARG A 255 16.95 5.77 -23.05
CA ARG A 255 16.67 4.78 -24.10
C ARG A 255 15.94 5.39 -25.28
N GLU A 256 14.94 6.24 -25.04
CA GLU A 256 14.19 6.94 -26.08
C GLU A 256 15.10 7.89 -26.88
N GLU A 257 15.92 8.68 -26.19
CA GLU A 257 16.88 9.58 -26.81
C GLU A 257 17.90 8.85 -27.69
N ARG A 258 18.39 7.70 -27.20
CA ARG A 258 19.32 6.83 -27.94
C ARG A 258 18.67 6.21 -29.18
N GLU A 259 17.41 5.81 -29.09
CA GLU A 259 16.66 5.30 -30.23
C GLU A 259 16.43 6.38 -31.30
N GLU A 260 16.17 7.62 -30.88
CA GLU A 260 16.05 8.75 -31.81
C GLU A 260 17.38 9.02 -32.53
N THR A 261 18.49 9.03 -31.80
CA THR A 261 19.84 9.20 -32.37
C THR A 261 20.12 8.12 -33.43
N LEU A 262 19.88 6.85 -33.10
CA LEU A 262 20.05 5.74 -34.06
C LEU A 262 19.13 5.86 -35.28
N ARG A 263 17.90 6.36 -35.11
CA ARG A 263 16.97 6.60 -36.21
C ARG A 263 17.49 7.68 -37.16
N ARG A 264 18.08 8.76 -36.64
CA ARG A 264 18.70 9.81 -37.45
C ARG A 264 19.92 9.30 -38.23
N ILE A 265 20.75 8.44 -37.62
CA ILE A 265 21.89 7.84 -38.35
C ILE A 265 21.41 6.91 -39.47
N ARG A 266 20.35 6.11 -39.25
CA ARG A 266 19.75 5.29 -40.31
C ARG A 266 19.22 6.15 -41.46
N LYS A 267 18.55 7.26 -41.14
CA LYS A 267 18.08 8.22 -42.15
C LYS A 267 19.23 8.81 -42.96
N LEU A 268 20.37 9.12 -42.31
CA LEU A 268 21.58 9.53 -43.01
C LEU A 268 22.10 8.42 -43.95
N ALA A 269 22.17 7.17 -43.48
CA ALA A 269 22.61 6.02 -44.29
C ALA A 269 21.73 5.77 -45.53
N GLU A 270 20.44 6.08 -45.43
CA GLU A 270 19.45 5.96 -46.51
C GLU A 270 19.48 7.13 -47.50
N SER A 271 20.16 8.24 -47.16
CA SER A 271 20.24 9.41 -48.03
C SER A 271 21.12 9.16 -49.26
N GLU A 272 20.83 9.85 -50.37
CA GLU A 272 21.61 9.77 -51.62
C GLU A 272 22.85 10.67 -51.61
N LEU A 273 23.21 11.25 -50.46
CA LEU A 273 24.38 12.12 -50.34
C LEU A 273 25.68 11.31 -50.53
N PRO A 274 26.70 11.90 -51.18
CA PRO A 274 27.97 11.21 -51.40
C PRO A 274 28.61 10.85 -50.05
N LYS A 275 29.05 9.59 -49.91
CA LYS A 275 29.66 9.03 -48.70
C LYS A 275 28.73 8.93 -47.47
N ALA A 276 27.43 9.19 -47.60
CA ALA A 276 26.50 9.12 -46.47
C ALA A 276 26.50 7.77 -45.74
N LYS A 277 26.60 6.66 -46.49
CA LYS A 277 26.69 5.31 -45.92
C LYS A 277 27.96 5.07 -45.12
N GLU A 278 29.10 5.58 -45.59
CA GLU A 278 30.38 5.47 -44.89
C GLU A 278 30.38 6.32 -43.62
N SER A 279 29.90 7.57 -43.71
CA SER A 279 29.79 8.47 -42.57
C SER A 279 28.80 7.96 -41.52
N ALA A 280 27.64 7.44 -41.92
CA ALA A 280 26.67 6.85 -41.00
C ALA A 280 27.23 5.61 -40.27
N LYS A 281 28.02 4.78 -40.98
CA LYS A 281 28.71 3.64 -40.36
C LYS A 281 29.74 4.10 -39.34
N ALA A 282 30.57 5.08 -39.68
CA ALA A 282 31.55 5.64 -38.75
C ALA A 282 30.89 6.23 -37.49
N LEU A 283 29.75 6.92 -37.64
CA LEU A 283 28.99 7.46 -36.51
C LEU A 283 28.39 6.35 -35.62
N ILE A 284 27.91 5.26 -36.20
CA ILE A 284 27.42 4.10 -35.42
C ILE A 284 28.56 3.45 -34.63
N ASP A 285 29.72 3.28 -35.26
CA ASP A 285 30.88 2.65 -34.63
C ASP A 285 31.37 3.52 -33.45
N SER A 286 31.61 4.82 -33.65
CA SER A 286 32.02 5.75 -32.57
C SER A 286 30.95 5.91 -31.48
N PHE A 287 29.65 5.85 -31.82
CA PHE A 287 28.57 5.91 -30.82
C PHE A 287 28.48 4.64 -29.97
N ASN A 288 28.68 3.46 -30.58
CA ASN A 288 28.68 2.19 -29.84
C ASN A 288 29.92 2.01 -28.96
N GLU A 289 31.06 2.55 -29.38
CA GLU A 289 32.31 2.58 -28.60
C GLU A 289 32.27 3.62 -27.46
N GLY A 290 31.27 4.50 -27.46
CA GLY A 290 31.10 5.55 -26.45
C GLY A 290 32.06 6.73 -26.64
N GLU A 291 32.65 6.87 -27.83
CA GLU A 291 33.53 7.99 -28.20
C GLU A 291 32.74 9.28 -28.49
N MET A 292 31.43 9.16 -28.73
CA MET A 292 30.54 10.27 -29.04
C MET A 292 29.26 10.24 -28.20
N THR A 293 28.81 11.41 -27.75
CA THR A 293 27.51 11.58 -27.08
C THR A 293 26.36 11.70 -28.09
N ASP A 294 25.13 11.45 -27.66
CA ASP A 294 23.93 11.59 -28.49
C ASP A 294 23.83 12.95 -29.20
N ASP A 295 24.12 14.05 -28.49
CA ASP A 295 24.07 15.40 -29.06
C ASP A 295 25.15 15.64 -30.11
N GLN A 296 26.36 15.13 -29.90
CA GLN A 296 27.44 15.22 -30.90
C GLN A 296 27.09 14.44 -32.16
N VAL A 297 26.46 13.27 -32.01
CA VAL A 297 25.98 12.47 -33.15
C VAL A 297 24.89 13.23 -33.88
N ARG A 298 23.90 13.80 -33.17
CA ARG A 298 22.81 14.58 -33.78
C ARG A 298 23.35 15.80 -34.54
N GLN A 299 24.32 16.51 -33.98
CA GLN A 299 24.96 17.66 -34.62
C GLN A 299 25.73 17.23 -35.89
N ASN A 300 26.50 16.14 -35.82
CA ASN A 300 27.21 15.61 -37.00
C ASN A 300 26.24 15.12 -38.08
N VAL A 301 25.13 14.49 -37.71
CA VAL A 301 24.08 14.13 -38.67
C VAL A 301 23.48 15.38 -39.31
N ALA A 302 23.19 16.44 -38.55
CA ALA A 302 22.65 17.68 -39.10
C ALA A 302 23.59 18.33 -40.11
N ILE A 303 24.89 18.46 -39.76
CA ILE A 303 25.94 18.97 -40.65
C ILE A 303 26.05 18.13 -41.93
N LEU A 304 26.05 16.79 -41.80
CA LEU A 304 26.18 15.89 -42.95
C LEU A 304 24.94 15.85 -43.83
N MET A 305 23.75 16.08 -43.28
CA MET A 305 22.51 16.17 -44.03
C MET A 305 22.31 17.54 -44.69
N GLY A 306 23.16 18.53 -44.38
CA GLY A 306 22.97 19.92 -44.85
C GLY A 306 21.71 20.55 -44.28
N CYS A 307 21.23 20.07 -43.13
CA CYS A 307 20.22 20.78 -42.35
C CYS A 307 20.96 21.85 -41.56
N ASP A 308 21.26 22.96 -42.24
CA ASP A 308 21.53 24.23 -41.56
C ASP A 308 20.21 24.62 -40.88
N ASP A 309 20.01 24.16 -39.64
CA ASP A 309 18.99 24.74 -38.79
C ASP A 309 19.44 26.18 -38.51
N ASP A 310 18.87 27.13 -39.25
CA ASP A 310 18.86 28.55 -38.93
C ASP A 310 18.20 28.73 -37.54
N PHE A 311 18.97 28.48 -36.48
CA PHE A 311 18.59 28.75 -35.08
C PHE A 311 18.81 30.24 -34.80
N GLU A 312 17.76 31.04 -35.02
CA GLU A 312 17.46 32.25 -34.24
C GLU A 312 16.62 31.90 -33.01
#